data_AF-A0A946MMK4-F1
#
_entry.id   AF-A0A946MMK4-F1
#
_cell.length_a   1.000
_cell.length_b   1.000
_cell.length_c   1.000
_cell.angle_alpha   90.00
_cell.angle_beta   90.00
_cell.angle_gamma   90.00
#
_symmetry.space_group_name_H-M   'P 1'
#
loop_
_entity.id
_entity.type
_entity.pdbx_description
1 polymer ?
#
loop_
_entity_poly.entity_id
_entity_poly.type
_entity_poly.pdbx_seq_one_letter_code
_entity_poly.pdbx_strand_id
1 'polypeptide(L)' 'GIVTNVTAFGAFVDIGVHQDGLVHISQMADRFVKDPNEIVTVRQTIIVTILEVDMKRKRISLSMKEK' A
#
# COMPACT_ATOMS: atom_id res chain seq x y z
N GLY A 1 -6.36 -4.26 4.80
CA GLY A 1 -5.16 -4.06 5.62
C GLY A 1 -5.24 -2.74 6.35
N ILE A 2 -4.39 -2.53 7.35
CA ILE A 2 -4.30 -1.28 8.12
C ILE A 2 -3.03 -0.54 7.68
N VAL A 3 -3.14 0.73 7.35
CA VAL A 3 -1.98 1.55 6.98
C VAL A 3 -1.10 1.72 8.22
N THR A 4 0.13 1.20 8.19
CA THR A 4 1.09 1.34 9.29
C THR A 4 1.92 2.60 9.14
N ASN A 5 2.27 2.95 7.89
CA ASN A 5 3.10 4.11 7.60
C ASN A 5 2.82 4.67 6.20
N VAL A 6 3.00 5.97 6.00
CA VAL A 6 2.86 6.64 4.71
C VAL A 6 4.17 7.35 4.38
N THR A 7 4.67 7.18 3.16
CA THR A 7 5.90 7.80 2.67
C THR A 7 5.63 8.56 1.38
N ALA A 8 6.52 9.47 0.96
CA ALA A 8 6.31 10.27 -0.25
C ALA A 8 6.13 9.44 -1.55
N PHE A 9 6.57 8.17 -1.55
CA PHE A 9 6.48 7.28 -2.71
C PHE A 9 5.42 6.17 -2.55
N GLY A 10 4.67 6.13 -1.44
CA GLY A 10 3.69 5.08 -1.20
C GLY A 10 3.19 4.97 0.24
N ALA A 11 2.62 3.82 0.58
CA ALA A 11 2.19 3.51 1.94
C ALA A 11 2.45 2.04 2.27
N PHE A 12 2.80 1.80 3.52
CA PHE A 12 2.92 0.48 4.10
C PHE A 12 1.60 0.09 4.74
N VAL A 13 1.15 -1.12 4.42
CA VAL A 13 -0.13 -1.66 4.85
C VAL A 13 0.12 -3.02 5.47
N ASP A 14 -0.25 -3.13 6.74
CA ASP A 14 -0.30 -4.40 7.44
C ASP A 14 -1.54 -5.18 6.98
N ILE A 15 -1.30 -6.37 6.46
CA ILE A 15 -2.32 -7.30 5.97
C ILE A 15 -2.49 -8.51 6.89
N GLY A 16 -1.90 -8.47 8.10
CA GLY A 16 -1.96 -9.54 9.09
C GLY A 16 -0.95 -10.66 8.87
N VAL A 17 0.09 -10.40 8.08
CA VAL A 17 1.22 -11.33 7.88
C VAL A 17 2.46 -10.76 8.56
N HIS A 18 3.52 -11.55 8.74
CA HIS A 18 4.77 -11.10 9.37
C HIS A 18 5.49 -9.94 8.67
N GLN A 19 4.99 -9.47 7.52
CA GLN A 19 5.65 -8.52 6.66
C GLN A 19 4.66 -7.51 6.10
N ASP A 20 4.99 -6.22 6.21
CA ASP A 20 4.18 -5.16 5.63
C ASP A 20 4.17 -5.23 4.10
N GLY A 21 3.01 -4.99 3.52
CA GLY A 21 2.88 -4.78 2.09
C GLY A 21 3.08 -3.31 1.73
N LEU A 22 3.67 -3.06 0.56
CA LEU A 22 3.90 -1.73 0.04
C LEU A 22 2.90 -1.43 -1.08
N VAL A 23 2.11 -0.37 -0.90
CA VAL A 23 1.35 0.26 -1.98
C VAL A 23 2.19 1.38 -2.57
N HIS A 24 2.54 1.27 -3.84
CA HIS A 24 3.26 2.33 -4.54
C HIS A 24 2.30 3.50 -4.86
N ILE A 25 2.80 4.75 -4.89
CA ILE A 25 1.95 5.94 -5.15
C ILE A 25 1.18 5.84 -6.48
N SER A 26 1.76 5.21 -7.51
CA SER A 26 1.08 4.95 -8.79
C SER A 26 -0.01 3.88 -8.72
N GLN A 27 -0.04 3.10 -7.65
CA GLN A 27 -1.02 2.05 -7.35
C GLN A 27 -2.03 2.50 -6.29
N MET A 28 -1.96 3.76 -5.83
CA MET A 28 -2.94 4.32 -4.89
C MET A 28 -4.18 4.86 -5.59
N ALA A 29 -4.03 5.37 -6.82
CA ALA A 29 -5.13 5.91 -7.61
C ALA A 29 -4.83 5.85 -9.11
N ASP A 30 -5.88 5.98 -9.94
CA ASP A 30 -5.76 6.17 -11.39
C ASP A 30 -5.33 7.58 -11.82
N ARG A 31 -5.37 8.53 -10.87
CA ARG A 31 -4.96 9.92 -11.08
C ARG A 31 -3.56 10.17 -10.55
N PHE A 32 -2.92 11.23 -11.02
CA PHE A 32 -1.65 11.70 -10.44
C PHE A 32 -1.88 12.14 -8.99
N VAL A 33 -1.16 11.49 -8.07
CA VAL A 33 -1.19 11.80 -6.64
C VAL A 33 0.12 12.49 -6.31
N LYS A 34 0.03 13.73 -5.80
CA LYS A 34 1.22 14.47 -5.35
C LYS A 34 1.58 14.10 -3.92
N ASP A 35 0.58 13.93 -3.06
CA ASP A 35 0.78 13.56 -1.67
C ASP A 35 -0.08 12.34 -1.30
N PRO A 36 0.54 11.21 -0.90
CA PRO A 36 -0.21 10.02 -0.54
C PRO A 36 -1.01 10.17 0.77
N ASN A 37 -0.68 11.15 1.63
CA ASN A 37 -1.46 11.42 2.85
C ASN A 37 -2.87 11.96 2.54
N GLU A 38 -3.10 12.49 1.33
CA GLU A 38 -4.44 12.92 0.90
C GLU A 38 -5.37 11.73 0.59
N ILE A 39 -4.80 10.55 0.32
CA ILE A 39 -5.56 9.35 -0.04
C ILE A 39 -5.67 8.39 1.14
N VAL A 40 -4.58 8.23 1.89
CA VAL A 40 -4.49 7.31 3.01
C VAL A 40 -3.94 7.99 4.25
N THR A 41 -4.50 7.64 5.40
CA THR A 41 -4.01 8.09 6.70
C THR A 41 -3.40 6.91 7.46
N VAL A 42 -2.36 7.17 8.27
CA VAL A 42 -1.80 6.17 9.19
C VAL A 42 -2.90 5.67 10.13
N ARG A 43 -2.95 4.35 10.37
CA ARG A 43 -4.00 3.60 11.11
C ARG A 43 -5.35 3.51 10.42
N GLN A 44 -5.50 4.00 9.19
CA GLN A 44 -6.72 3.79 8.43
C GLN A 44 -6.83 2.33 7.96
N THR A 45 -8.03 1.77 8.04
CA THR A 45 -8.33 0.47 7.44
C THR A 45 -8.72 0.68 5.98
N ILE A 46 -7.99 0.03 5.07
CA ILE A 46 -8.21 0.12 3.62
C ILE A 46 -8.26 -1.27 3.00
N ILE A 47 -8.94 -1.37 1.86
CA ILE A 47 -8.96 -2.58 1.03
C ILE A 47 -7.82 -2.46 0.02
N VAL A 48 -7.06 -3.54 -0.12
CA VAL A 48 -5.91 -3.63 -1.02
C VAL A 48 -5.89 -5.00 -1.67
N THR A 49 -5.42 -5.04 -2.90
CA THR A 49 -5.25 -6.25 -3.69
C THR A 49 -3.78 -6.60 -3.77
N ILE A 50 -3.45 -7.89 -3.60
CA ILE A 50 -2.08 -8.38 -3.75
C ILE A 50 -1.75 -8.46 -5.23
N LEU A 51 -0.72 -7.72 -5.66
CA LEU A 51 -0.21 -7.81 -7.03
C LEU A 51 0.89 -8.86 -7.14
N GLU A 52 1.85 -8.83 -6.22
CA GLU A 52 3.04 -9.67 -6.28
C GLU A 52 3.55 -9.97 -4.88
N VAL A 53 4.06 -11.18 -4.67
CA VAL A 53 4.66 -11.63 -3.41
C VAL A 53 6.06 -12.13 -3.70
N ASP A 54 7.07 -11.40 -3.24
CA ASP A 54 8.46 -11.83 -3.28
C ASP A 54 8.85 -12.41 -1.92
N MET A 55 8.82 -13.75 -1.83
CA MET A 55 9.24 -14.47 -0.62
C MET A 55 10.75 -14.41 -0.36
N LYS A 56 11.58 -14.19 -1.39
CA LYS A 56 13.05 -14.10 -1.22
C LYS A 56 13.44 -12.79 -0.55
N ARG A 57 12.81 -11.69 -0.99
CA ARG A 57 13.05 -10.35 -0.45
C ARG A 57 12.12 -9.99 0.70
N LYS A 58 11.15 -10.85 1.03
CA LYS A 58 10.09 -10.61 2.00
C LYS A 58 9.40 -9.27 1.71
N ARG A 59 8.91 -9.11 0.49
CA ARG A 59 8.19 -7.90 0.07
C ARG A 59 6.90 -8.29 -0.61
N ILE A 60 5.84 -7.58 -0.27
CA ILE A 60 4.52 -7.79 -0.84
C ILE A 60 4.13 -6.48 -1.54
N SER A 61 3.92 -6.55 -2.85
CA SER A 61 3.44 -5.42 -3.64
C SER A 61 1.92 -5.43 -3.61
N LEU A 62 1.35 -4.34 -3.12
CA LEU A 62 -0.08 -4.16 -2.98
C LEU A 62 -0.56 -3.04 -3.91
N SER A 63 -1.83 -3.10 -4.31
CA SER A 63 -2.51 -2.05 -5.04
C SER A 63 -3.82 -1.68 -4.35
N MET A 64 -4.14 -0.40 -4.35
CA MET A 64 -5.47 0.09 -3.96
C MET A 64 -6.39 0.27 -5.15
N LYS A 65 -5.88 0.07 -6.38
CA LYS A 65 -6.69 0.15 -7.59
C LYS A 65 -7.54 -1.11 -7.70
N GLU A 66 -8.86 -0.94 -7.75
CA GLU A 66 -9.76 -1.98 -8.24
C GLU A 66 -9.68 -2.01 -9.77
N LYS A 67 -9.60 -3.21 -10.32
CA LYS A 67 -9.55 -3.44 -11.77
C LYS A 67 -10.94 -3.72 -12.31
#